data_AF-A0A524M6S0-F1
#
_entry.id   AF-A0A524M6S0-F1
#
_cell.length_a   1.000
_cell.length_b   1.000
_cell.length_c   1.000
_cell.angle_alpha   90.00
_cell.angle_beta   90.00
_cell.angle_gamma   90.00
#
_symmetry.space_group_name_H-M   'P 1'
#
loop_
_entity.id
_entity.type
_entity.pdbx_description
1 polymer ?
#
loop_
_entity_poly.entity_id
_entity_poly.type
_entity_poly.pdbx_seq_one_letter_code
_entity_poly.pdbx_strand_id
1 'polypeptide(L)'
;TVDLSHHLFYQRLITDRCTLADAVQTFVKVLSDNHITTGEALTFEAESVASDPDQVDHYYGALAVKRLLESSSPQQIADYVNLAHKEALARRISILIHDDAVDLHLVEEALQEFAELPVGESQVSANIAIGIRVRLVSILISDNLFYIGVAKNYITMRDVAALTNRYIGKYGQRSRIGGKSAGMILANRILLPGFGEPSGFEDAVEEVESYYVTARVFNHFIEHNRLEEGHGLKYLEVEERDRFHDDLARRFLRGVFPKEVRVQLEEVLQKLGDGPLIVRSSSLLEDNMGFPFYGKYDSVFIANQGSPDDRLEELLGAIKQVYVSILASSVIEYRKDKSLLDYDDVMCVLIQRVVGNRHGDYFFPEVAGVAFSRNQYRWSPRIRAEDGVARIVYGLGTRAVDRSGDDYPRLVALSHPDLRPEGTRAEKIKYSQRYVDVLNLQTRQVESVHFIDLFAAIRTGDPGSQTLYTPERGLGCRRRRVVRSPVLSGHSGIRERGHHL
;
A
#
# COMPACT_ATOMS: atom_id res chain seq x y z
N THR A 1 40.18 17.20 33.27
CA THR A 1 38.87 17.84 32.99
C THR A 1 38.10 16.89 32.11
N VAL A 2 37.05 16.25 32.63
CA VAL A 2 36.18 15.39 31.80
C VAL A 2 35.49 16.33 30.82
N ASP A 3 35.73 16.14 29.52
CA ASP A 3 35.07 16.93 28.49
C ASP A 3 33.56 16.65 28.57
N LEU A 4 32.77 17.72 28.74
CA LEU A 4 31.32 17.65 28.83
C LEU A 4 30.73 16.96 27.60
N SER A 5 31.40 17.08 26.44
CA SER A 5 31.05 16.39 25.20
C SER A 5 31.06 14.87 25.34
N HIS A 6 32.06 14.31 26.01
CA HIS A 6 32.19 12.87 26.27
C HIS A 6 31.10 12.39 27.24
N HIS A 7 30.78 13.18 28.27
CA HIS A 7 29.71 12.82 29.20
C HIS A 7 28.34 12.79 28.53
N LEU A 8 28.03 13.76 27.68
CA LEU A 8 26.79 13.79 26.89
C LEU A 8 26.72 12.63 25.89
N PHE A 9 27.84 12.22 25.31
CA PHE A 9 27.91 11.02 24.45
C PHE A 9 27.54 9.75 25.22
N TYR A 10 28.15 9.54 26.40
CA TYR A 10 27.81 8.38 27.25
C TYR A 10 26.35 8.41 27.72
N GLN A 11 25.82 9.57 28.09
CA GLN A 11 24.40 9.69 28.44
C GLN A 11 23.49 9.25 27.29
N ARG A 12 23.78 9.67 26.05
CA ARG A 12 23.02 9.23 24.86
C ARG A 12 23.08 7.71 24.66
N LEU A 13 24.27 7.12 24.74
CA LEU A 13 24.45 5.67 24.66
C LEU A 13 23.70 4.89 25.75
N ILE A 14 23.54 5.47 26.95
CA ILE A 14 22.87 4.81 28.09
C ILE A 14 21.35 4.99 28.03
N THR A 15 20.84 6.10 27.47
CA THR A 15 19.40 6.33 27.34
C THR A 15 18.73 5.51 26.24
N ASP A 16 19.51 5.00 25.30
CA ASP A 16 19.00 4.22 24.17
C ASP A 16 18.98 2.72 24.49
N ARG A 17 17.98 2.00 23.96
CA ARG A 17 17.82 0.54 24.16
C ARG A 17 18.89 -0.32 23.46
N CYS A 18 19.92 0.33 22.89
CA CYS A 18 21.08 -0.33 22.30
C CYS A 18 22.07 -0.70 23.40
N THR A 19 22.56 -1.93 23.42
CA THR A 19 23.61 -2.29 24.39
C THR A 19 24.93 -1.62 23.99
N LEU A 20 25.78 -1.29 24.98
CA LEU A 20 27.11 -0.76 24.69
C LEU A 20 27.91 -1.73 23.79
N ALA A 21 27.72 -3.04 23.96
CA ALA A 21 28.35 -4.06 23.14
C ALA A 21 27.91 -3.98 21.67
N ASP A 22 26.61 -3.79 21.41
CA ASP A 22 26.07 -3.58 20.07
C ASP A 22 26.67 -2.34 19.40
N ALA A 23 26.78 -1.24 20.15
CA ALA A 23 27.32 0.02 19.66
C ALA A 23 28.81 -0.05 19.35
N VAL A 24 29.60 -0.71 20.20
CA VAL A 24 31.04 -0.92 19.97
C VAL A 24 31.29 -1.66 18.66
N GLN A 25 30.49 -2.69 18.32
CA GLN A 25 30.64 -3.38 17.03
C GLN A 25 30.45 -2.44 15.83
N THR A 26 29.43 -1.59 15.88
CA THR A 26 29.18 -0.58 14.83
C THR A 26 30.32 0.43 14.76
N PHE A 27 30.81 0.91 15.91
CA PHE A 27 31.91 1.88 15.94
C PHE A 27 33.20 1.32 15.37
N VAL A 28 33.55 0.07 15.71
CA VAL A 28 34.73 -0.60 15.16
C VAL A 28 34.63 -0.72 13.64
N LYS A 29 33.45 -1.09 13.13
CA LYS A 29 33.20 -1.16 11.68
C LYS A 29 33.38 0.21 11.03
N VAL A 30 32.76 1.26 11.58
CA VAL A 30 32.91 2.64 11.07
C VAL A 30 34.37 3.11 11.10
N LEU A 31 35.10 2.82 12.17
CA LEU A 31 36.53 3.15 12.27
C LEU A 31 37.37 2.42 11.22
N SER A 32 37.04 1.16 10.94
CA SER A 32 37.70 0.35 9.92
C SER A 32 37.38 0.85 8.51
N ASP A 33 36.12 1.16 8.22
CA ASP A 33 35.65 1.68 6.93
C ASP A 33 36.27 3.06 6.61
N ASN A 34 36.55 3.86 7.64
CA ASN A 34 37.26 5.15 7.52
C ASN A 34 38.79 5.04 7.62
N HIS A 35 39.35 3.82 7.65
CA HIS A 35 40.79 3.56 7.74
C HIS A 35 41.50 4.17 8.97
N ILE A 36 40.78 4.29 10.10
CA ILE A 36 41.31 4.84 11.36
C ILE A 36 41.98 3.75 12.20
N THR A 37 41.32 2.61 12.39
CA THR A 37 41.85 1.43 13.10
C THR A 37 41.06 0.18 12.73
N THR A 38 41.58 -1.00 13.05
CA THR A 38 40.91 -2.29 12.81
C THR A 38 40.57 -2.97 14.13
N GLY A 39 39.60 -3.90 14.10
CA GLY A 39 39.28 -4.73 15.26
C GLY A 39 40.50 -5.46 15.82
N GLU A 40 41.34 -6.04 14.96
CA GLU A 40 42.57 -6.75 15.35
C GLU A 40 43.57 -5.83 16.07
N ALA A 41 43.74 -4.61 15.58
CA ALA A 41 44.64 -3.62 16.20
C ALA A 41 44.13 -3.20 17.59
N LEU A 42 42.81 -3.02 17.73
CA LEU A 42 42.18 -2.71 19.01
C LEU A 42 42.30 -3.86 20.01
N THR A 43 42.15 -5.11 19.56
CA THR A 43 42.35 -6.30 20.40
C THR A 43 43.79 -6.38 20.89
N PHE A 44 44.77 -6.23 20.00
CA PHE A 44 46.18 -6.24 20.36
C PHE A 44 46.54 -5.14 21.39
N GLU A 45 46.00 -3.93 21.20
CA GLU A 45 46.20 -2.83 22.15
C GLU A 45 45.51 -3.11 23.50
N ALA A 46 44.30 -3.68 23.50
CA ALA A 46 43.60 -4.07 24.70
C ALA A 46 44.35 -5.15 25.50
N GLU A 47 44.85 -6.19 24.83
CA GLU A 47 45.67 -7.25 25.43
C GLU A 47 46.98 -6.72 26.01
N SER A 48 47.56 -5.67 25.42
CA SER A 48 48.80 -5.07 25.92
C SER A 48 48.62 -4.26 27.21
N VAL A 49 47.38 -3.86 27.52
CA VAL A 49 47.04 -3.02 28.69
C VAL A 49 46.28 -3.80 29.76
N ALA A 50 45.48 -4.80 29.37
CA ALA A 50 44.70 -5.60 30.30
C ALA A 50 45.59 -6.50 31.17
N SER A 51 45.38 -6.47 32.48
CA SER A 51 46.09 -7.35 33.43
C SER A 51 45.43 -8.72 33.58
N ASP A 52 44.17 -8.86 33.15
CA ASP A 52 43.31 -10.04 33.27
C ASP A 52 42.55 -10.24 31.95
N PRO A 53 42.45 -11.48 31.41
CA PRO A 53 41.60 -11.81 30.26
C PRO A 53 40.18 -11.25 30.32
N ASP A 54 39.55 -11.23 31.50
CA ASP A 54 38.17 -10.76 31.67
C ASP A 54 38.03 -9.22 31.50
N GLN A 55 39.15 -8.49 31.46
CA GLN A 55 39.16 -7.03 31.24
C GLN A 55 39.40 -6.65 29.78
N VAL A 56 39.85 -7.58 28.93
CA VAL A 56 40.24 -7.28 27.54
C VAL A 56 39.07 -6.68 26.77
N ASP A 57 37.86 -7.23 26.92
CA ASP A 57 36.65 -6.73 26.25
C ASP A 57 36.27 -5.31 26.69
N HIS A 58 36.46 -4.98 27.97
CA HIS A 58 36.22 -3.62 28.48
C HIS A 58 37.21 -2.61 27.90
N TYR A 59 38.51 -2.96 27.86
CA TYR A 59 39.53 -2.11 27.25
C TYR A 59 39.30 -1.96 25.74
N TYR A 60 38.93 -3.04 25.05
CA TYR A 60 38.59 -3.03 23.63
C TYR A 60 37.46 -2.04 23.33
N GLY A 61 36.35 -2.12 24.07
CA GLY A 61 35.22 -1.21 23.90
C GLY A 61 35.58 0.24 24.22
N ALA A 62 36.34 0.48 25.29
CA ALA A 62 36.80 1.81 25.67
C ALA A 62 37.73 2.43 24.61
N LEU A 63 38.64 1.64 24.03
CA LEU A 63 39.53 2.06 22.96
C LEU A 63 38.75 2.40 21.68
N ALA A 64 37.77 1.58 21.30
CA ALA A 64 36.90 1.86 20.15
C ALA A 64 36.18 3.21 20.32
N VAL A 65 35.54 3.44 21.48
CA VAL A 65 34.88 4.71 21.81
C VAL A 65 35.87 5.88 21.80
N LYS A 66 37.04 5.71 22.41
CA LYS A 66 38.08 6.75 22.43
C LYS A 66 38.51 7.14 21.02
N ARG A 67 38.83 6.17 20.16
CA ARG A 67 39.25 6.43 18.77
C ARG A 67 38.15 7.12 17.98
N LEU A 68 36.88 6.77 18.22
CA LEU A 68 35.74 7.45 17.60
C LEU A 68 35.68 8.93 17.98
N LEU A 69 35.76 9.24 19.29
CA LEU A 69 35.71 10.60 19.80
C LEU A 69 36.89 11.46 19.32
N GLU A 70 38.08 10.87 19.18
CA GLU A 70 39.29 11.57 18.72
C GLU A 70 39.31 11.85 17.21
N SER A 71 38.60 11.04 16.42
CA SER A 71 38.67 11.06 14.95
C SER A 71 37.48 11.71 14.26
N SER A 72 36.38 11.96 15.00
CA SER A 72 35.08 12.34 14.41
C SER A 72 34.54 13.65 15.00
N SER A 73 33.83 14.43 14.18
CA SER A 73 33.12 15.62 14.64
C SER A 73 31.88 15.27 15.50
N PRO A 74 31.36 16.19 16.33
CA PRO A 74 30.15 15.95 17.12
C PRO A 74 28.94 15.50 16.29
N GLN A 75 28.81 16.00 15.06
CA GLN A 75 27.73 15.63 14.15
C GLN A 75 27.90 14.18 13.64
N GLN A 76 29.12 13.79 13.28
CA GLN A 76 29.42 12.42 12.86
C GLN A 76 29.24 11.43 14.02
N ILE A 77 29.67 11.80 15.23
CA ILE A 77 29.46 10.99 16.43
C ILE A 77 27.97 10.74 16.66
N ALA A 78 27.13 11.77 16.53
CA ALA A 78 25.67 11.61 16.65
C ALA A 78 25.09 10.69 15.56
N ASP A 79 25.58 10.82 14.32
CA ASP A 79 25.16 9.95 13.21
C ASP A 79 25.57 8.48 13.43
N TYR A 80 26.77 8.23 13.95
CA TYR A 80 27.25 6.87 14.27
C TYR A 80 26.53 6.23 15.45
N VAL A 81 26.16 7.01 16.47
CA VAL A 81 25.29 6.54 17.55
C VAL A 81 23.92 6.14 17.00
N ASN A 82 23.33 6.98 16.14
CA ASN A 82 22.07 6.63 15.46
C ASN A 82 22.22 5.38 14.58
N LEU A 83 23.34 5.23 13.86
CA LEU A 83 23.63 4.04 13.07
C LEU A 83 23.68 2.78 13.96
N ALA A 84 24.35 2.86 15.11
CA ALA A 84 24.43 1.75 16.05
C ALA A 84 23.03 1.30 16.51
N HIS A 85 22.15 2.26 16.82
CA HIS A 85 20.78 1.95 17.24
C HIS A 85 19.96 1.34 16.11
N LYS A 86 20.12 1.85 14.88
CA LYS A 86 19.49 1.25 13.70
C LYS A 86 19.99 -0.17 13.44
N GLU A 87 21.29 -0.45 13.58
CA GLU A 87 21.85 -1.79 13.40
C GLU A 87 21.36 -2.75 14.49
N ALA A 88 21.28 -2.30 15.74
CA ALA A 88 20.72 -3.09 16.85
C ALA A 88 19.23 -3.42 16.63
N LEU A 89 18.43 -2.41 16.25
CA LEU A 89 17.01 -2.62 15.92
C LEU A 89 16.82 -3.49 14.69
N ALA A 90 17.64 -3.33 13.65
CA ALA A 90 17.61 -4.20 12.48
C ALA A 90 17.91 -5.65 12.84
N ARG A 91 18.88 -5.90 13.73
CA ARG A 91 19.15 -7.24 14.26
C ARG A 91 17.95 -7.78 15.04
N ARG A 92 17.37 -6.99 15.95
CA ARG A 92 16.18 -7.38 16.72
C ARG A 92 15.01 -7.72 15.82
N ILE A 93 14.68 -6.86 14.85
CA ILE A 93 13.62 -7.10 13.85
C ILE A 93 13.92 -8.39 13.08
N SER A 94 15.16 -8.58 12.62
CA SER A 94 15.55 -9.79 11.89
C SER A 94 15.34 -11.06 12.71
N ILE A 95 15.62 -11.05 14.01
CA ILE A 95 15.36 -12.19 14.90
C ILE A 95 13.85 -12.44 15.00
N LEU A 96 13.07 -11.40 15.32
CA LEU A 96 11.63 -11.50 15.54
C LEU A 96 10.86 -12.04 14.31
N ILE A 97 11.25 -11.64 13.10
CA ILE A 97 10.55 -12.05 11.86
C ILE A 97 10.93 -13.44 11.36
N HIS A 98 12.02 -14.04 11.87
CA HIS A 98 12.45 -15.40 11.52
C HIS A 98 12.04 -16.43 12.57
N ASP A 99 11.50 -16.00 13.71
CA ASP A 99 10.87 -16.90 14.68
C ASP A 99 9.65 -17.59 14.04
N ASP A 100 9.42 -18.86 14.32
CA ASP A 100 8.22 -19.57 13.86
C ASP A 100 6.97 -19.07 14.61
N ALA A 101 7.15 -18.52 15.81
CA ALA A 101 6.11 -17.92 16.65
C ALA A 101 6.13 -16.39 16.59
N VAL A 102 6.37 -15.78 15.41
CA VAL A 102 6.41 -14.32 15.22
C VAL A 102 5.29 -13.62 16.00
N ASP A 103 5.68 -12.74 16.91
CA ASP A 103 4.78 -11.77 17.54
C ASP A 103 4.84 -10.46 16.76
N LEU A 104 3.80 -10.21 15.95
CA LEU A 104 3.70 -9.01 15.15
C LEU A 104 3.63 -7.72 15.99
N HIS A 105 3.23 -7.79 17.26
CA HIS A 105 3.24 -6.62 18.13
C HIS A 105 4.68 -6.19 18.46
N LEU A 106 5.56 -7.16 18.78
CA LEU A 106 6.98 -6.88 19.01
C LEU A 106 7.70 -6.42 17.75
N VAL A 107 7.33 -6.99 16.59
CA VAL A 107 7.86 -6.54 15.29
C VAL A 107 7.42 -5.10 15.00
N GLU A 108 6.15 -4.76 15.25
CA GLU A 108 5.63 -3.41 15.09
C GLU A 108 6.34 -2.41 16.02
N GLU A 109 6.48 -2.73 17.32
CA GLU A 109 7.18 -1.87 18.29
C GLU A 109 8.61 -1.56 17.79
N ALA A 110 9.37 -2.59 17.41
CA ALA A 110 10.73 -2.40 16.92
C ALA A 110 10.79 -1.64 15.59
N LEU A 111 9.79 -1.80 14.71
CA LEU A 111 9.68 -1.06 13.46
C LEU A 111 9.34 0.42 13.67
N GLN A 112 8.44 0.74 14.60
CA GLN A 112 8.13 2.14 14.94
C GLN A 112 9.36 2.80 15.55
N GLU A 113 10.04 2.15 16.50
CA GLU A 113 11.28 2.63 17.10
C GLU A 113 12.36 2.90 16.03
N PHE A 114 12.50 1.98 15.06
CA PHE A 114 13.41 2.17 13.92
C PHE A 114 13.03 3.36 13.04
N ALA A 115 11.73 3.59 12.82
CA ALA A 115 11.21 4.67 11.99
C ALA A 115 11.30 6.05 12.65
N GLU A 116 11.28 6.12 13.98
CA GLU A 116 11.46 7.35 14.76
C GLU A 116 12.90 7.87 14.74
N LEU A 117 13.89 6.98 14.61
CA LEU A 117 15.29 7.40 14.51
C LEU A 117 15.51 8.31 13.29
N PRO A 118 16.44 9.29 13.34
CA PRO A 118 16.76 10.13 12.19
C PRO A 118 17.29 9.29 11.02
N VAL A 119 16.96 9.65 9.77
CA VAL A 119 17.49 8.95 8.59
C VAL A 119 19.01 9.03 8.58
N GLY A 120 19.61 10.19 8.88
CA GLY A 120 21.07 10.35 8.98
C GLY A 120 21.81 10.14 7.65
N GLU A 121 23.12 10.30 7.68
CA GLU A 121 23.99 10.01 6.54
C GLU A 121 24.33 8.51 6.50
N SER A 122 24.59 7.93 7.67
CA SER A 122 24.89 6.50 7.80
C SER A 122 23.64 5.64 7.84
N GLN A 123 23.66 4.56 7.05
CA GLN A 123 22.57 3.60 6.92
C GLN A 123 23.00 2.19 7.31
N VAL A 124 22.04 1.38 7.74
CA VAL A 124 22.22 -0.07 7.91
C VAL A 124 22.69 -0.67 6.58
N SER A 125 23.58 -1.66 6.65
CA SER A 125 24.07 -2.38 5.48
C SER A 125 22.93 -2.81 4.55
N ALA A 126 23.07 -2.52 3.25
CA ALA A 126 22.05 -2.79 2.24
C ALA A 126 21.62 -4.27 2.22
N ASN A 127 22.56 -5.20 2.42
CA ASN A 127 22.27 -6.64 2.41
C ASN A 127 21.34 -7.04 3.56
N ILE A 128 21.60 -6.53 4.77
CA ILE A 128 20.77 -6.78 5.96
C ILE A 128 19.39 -6.16 5.75
N ALA A 129 19.34 -4.90 5.31
CA ALA A 129 18.09 -4.20 5.07
C ALA A 129 17.24 -4.89 3.99
N ILE A 130 17.84 -5.39 2.90
CA ILE A 130 17.12 -6.16 1.87
C ILE A 130 16.52 -7.44 2.46
N GLY A 131 17.28 -8.20 3.25
CA GLY A 131 16.79 -9.43 3.88
C GLY A 131 15.57 -9.17 4.79
N ILE A 132 15.65 -8.15 5.63
CA ILE A 132 14.56 -7.73 6.50
C ILE A 132 13.34 -7.28 5.68
N ARG A 133 13.53 -6.42 4.67
CA ARG A 133 12.46 -5.94 3.79
C ARG A 133 11.72 -7.09 3.11
N VAL A 134 12.45 -8.04 2.53
CA VAL A 134 11.87 -9.22 1.86
C VAL A 134 10.97 -9.99 2.82
N ARG A 135 11.43 -10.22 4.05
CA ARG A 135 10.68 -10.99 5.04
C ARG A 135 9.49 -10.22 5.62
N LEU A 136 9.63 -8.91 5.87
CA LEU A 136 8.51 -8.06 6.28
C LEU A 136 7.41 -8.00 5.23
N VAL A 137 7.78 -7.78 3.96
CA VAL A 137 6.84 -7.76 2.84
C VAL A 137 6.11 -9.10 2.72
N SER A 138 6.80 -10.23 2.89
CA SER A 138 6.16 -11.55 2.78
C SER A 138 5.19 -11.87 3.91
N ILE A 139 5.45 -11.40 5.12
CA ILE A 139 4.58 -11.63 6.29
C ILE A 139 3.36 -10.68 6.28
N LEU A 140 3.57 -9.42 5.90
CA LEU A 140 2.59 -8.33 6.09
C LEU A 140 1.85 -7.92 4.83
N ILE A 141 2.41 -8.17 3.64
CA ILE A 141 1.84 -7.64 2.38
C ILE A 141 1.45 -8.78 1.45
N SER A 142 2.44 -9.50 0.90
CA SER A 142 2.24 -10.54 -0.12
C SER A 142 3.40 -11.55 -0.10
N ASP A 143 3.10 -12.84 -0.18
CA ASP A 143 4.09 -13.92 -0.35
C ASP A 143 4.39 -14.25 -1.83
N ASN A 144 3.77 -13.55 -2.78
CA ASN A 144 4.08 -13.73 -4.18
C ASN A 144 5.54 -13.34 -4.48
N LEU A 145 6.32 -14.30 -5.01
CA LEU A 145 7.76 -14.13 -5.25
C LEU A 145 8.07 -13.02 -6.26
N PHE A 146 7.23 -12.85 -7.28
CA PHE A 146 7.41 -11.78 -8.26
C PHE A 146 7.16 -10.41 -7.61
N TYR A 147 6.07 -10.29 -6.84
CA TYR A 147 5.78 -9.08 -6.07
C TYR A 147 6.95 -8.71 -5.16
N ILE A 148 7.42 -9.66 -4.33
CA ILE A 148 8.55 -9.47 -3.41
C ILE A 148 9.81 -9.04 -4.17
N GLY A 149 10.06 -9.66 -5.33
CA GLY A 149 11.21 -9.37 -6.19
C GLY A 149 11.29 -7.91 -6.63
N VAL A 150 10.14 -7.27 -6.86
CA VAL A 150 10.04 -5.84 -7.20
C VAL A 150 9.97 -4.99 -5.93
N ALA A 151 9.08 -5.33 -5.01
CA ALA A 151 8.75 -4.55 -3.81
C ALA A 151 9.95 -4.29 -2.91
N LYS A 152 10.89 -5.25 -2.80
CA LYS A 152 12.11 -5.08 -2.00
C LYS A 152 12.98 -3.89 -2.42
N ASN A 153 12.79 -3.34 -3.62
CA ASN A 153 13.55 -2.20 -4.13
C ASN A 153 12.86 -0.85 -3.80
N TYR A 154 11.55 -0.85 -3.53
CA TYR A 154 10.76 0.38 -3.39
C TYR A 154 10.13 0.54 -2.01
N ILE A 155 9.78 -0.55 -1.32
CA ILE A 155 9.17 -0.51 0.00
C ILE A 155 10.29 -0.58 1.04
N THR A 156 10.46 0.47 1.85
CA THR A 156 11.45 0.55 2.93
C THR A 156 10.89 0.00 4.25
N MET A 157 11.77 -0.24 5.25
CA MET A 157 11.30 -0.62 6.59
C MET A 157 10.42 0.46 7.24
N ARG A 158 10.68 1.75 6.92
CA ARG A 158 9.87 2.88 7.39
C ARG A 158 8.50 2.91 6.73
N ASP A 159 8.42 2.57 5.44
CA ASP A 159 7.14 2.40 4.76
C ASP A 159 6.33 1.28 5.41
N VAL A 160 6.97 0.14 5.71
CA VAL A 160 6.30 -0.95 6.44
C VAL A 160 5.80 -0.48 7.81
N ALA A 161 6.61 0.25 8.59
CA ALA A 161 6.17 0.81 9.87
C ALA A 161 4.96 1.75 9.71
N ALA A 162 4.98 2.64 8.71
CA ALA A 162 3.84 3.52 8.43
C ALA A 162 2.58 2.74 8.01
N LEU A 163 2.77 1.65 7.25
CA LEU A 163 1.67 0.77 6.82
C LEU A 163 1.05 0.01 7.99
N THR A 164 1.84 -0.50 8.94
CA THR A 164 1.26 -1.25 10.07
C THR A 164 0.31 -0.39 10.89
N ASN A 165 0.52 0.92 11.00
CA ASN A 165 -0.41 1.85 11.66
C ASN A 165 -1.83 1.90 11.03
N ARG A 166 -1.98 1.38 9.81
CA ARG A 166 -3.26 1.35 9.07
C ARG A 166 -3.88 -0.06 8.98
N TYR A 167 -3.31 -1.04 9.68
CA TYR A 167 -3.81 -2.43 9.67
C TYR A 167 -4.84 -2.65 10.78
N ILE A 168 -5.91 -3.37 10.44
CA ILE A 168 -6.90 -3.91 11.36
C ILE A 168 -6.63 -5.41 11.52
N GLY A 169 -6.52 -5.85 12.77
CA GLY A 169 -6.24 -7.23 13.16
C GLY A 169 -4.79 -7.69 12.95
N LYS A 170 -3.87 -7.03 13.66
CA LYS A 170 -2.43 -7.33 13.68
C LYS A 170 -2.07 -8.38 14.75
N TYR A 171 -2.64 -9.58 14.69
CA TYR A 171 -2.42 -10.59 15.73
C TYR A 171 -1.87 -11.92 15.19
N GLY A 172 -0.92 -12.50 15.93
CA GLY A 172 -0.23 -13.74 15.59
C GLY A 172 0.80 -13.59 14.47
N GLN A 173 1.06 -14.67 13.73
CA GLN A 173 2.29 -14.82 12.95
C GLN A 173 2.30 -14.14 11.57
N ARG A 174 1.14 -13.97 10.92
CA ARG A 174 1.02 -13.40 9.56
C ARG A 174 -0.25 -12.58 9.42
N SER A 175 -0.14 -11.42 8.78
CA SER A 175 -1.23 -10.45 8.65
C SER A 175 -1.20 -9.78 7.28
N ARG A 176 -1.27 -10.59 6.22
CA ARG A 176 -1.31 -10.09 4.83
C ARG A 176 -2.60 -9.33 4.54
N ILE A 177 -2.56 -8.49 3.50
CA ILE A 177 -3.63 -7.55 3.13
C ILE A 177 -4.19 -7.78 1.71
N GLY A 178 -3.71 -8.83 1.03
CA GLY A 178 -4.17 -9.24 -0.29
C GLY A 178 -3.68 -8.40 -1.46
N GLY A 179 -3.96 -8.89 -2.66
CA GLY A 179 -3.27 -8.45 -3.86
C GLY A 179 -3.65 -7.05 -4.36
N LYS A 180 -4.89 -6.61 -4.17
CA LYS A 180 -5.32 -5.25 -4.54
C LYS A 180 -4.58 -4.20 -3.72
N SER A 181 -4.56 -4.41 -2.41
CA SER A 181 -3.82 -3.57 -1.47
C SER A 181 -2.32 -3.62 -1.75
N ALA A 182 -1.75 -4.81 -1.94
CA ALA A 182 -0.33 -4.99 -2.23
C ALA A 182 0.10 -4.25 -3.51
N GLY A 183 -0.65 -4.41 -4.60
CA GLY A 183 -0.39 -3.72 -5.87
C GLY A 183 -0.49 -2.20 -5.75
N MET A 184 -1.49 -1.70 -5.02
CA MET A 184 -1.66 -0.27 -4.76
C MET A 184 -0.51 0.32 -3.94
N ILE A 185 -0.09 -0.36 -2.86
CA ILE A 185 1.03 0.07 -2.04
C ILE A 185 2.32 0.13 -2.86
N LEU A 186 2.57 -0.90 -3.68
CA LEU A 186 3.76 -0.92 -4.52
C LEU A 186 3.75 0.22 -5.54
N ALA A 187 2.61 0.45 -6.20
CA ALA A 187 2.46 1.58 -7.13
C ALA A 187 2.69 2.92 -6.44
N ASN A 188 2.12 3.12 -5.24
CA ASN A 188 2.31 4.35 -4.46
C ASN A 188 3.78 4.55 -4.05
N ARG A 189 4.52 3.50 -3.67
CA ARG A 189 5.93 3.65 -3.31
C ARG A 189 6.86 3.83 -4.51
N ILE A 190 6.48 3.36 -5.70
CA ILE A 190 7.18 3.65 -6.95
C ILE A 190 6.96 5.11 -7.37
N LEU A 191 5.72 5.59 -7.30
CA LEU A 191 5.33 6.93 -7.77
C LEU A 191 5.56 8.02 -6.72
N LEU A 192 5.44 7.70 -5.45
CA LEU A 192 5.58 8.60 -4.31
C LEU A 192 6.56 7.94 -3.31
N PRO A 193 7.86 7.89 -3.67
CA PRO A 193 8.86 7.31 -2.79
C PRO A 193 8.91 8.09 -1.47
N GLY A 194 8.74 7.39 -0.34
CA GLY A 194 8.82 8.02 0.98
C GLY A 194 10.24 8.47 1.35
N PHE A 195 11.24 7.83 0.75
CA PHE A 195 12.66 8.13 0.91
C PHE A 195 13.40 7.88 -0.40
N GLY A 196 14.39 8.71 -0.71
CA GLY A 196 15.19 8.62 -1.93
C GLY A 196 14.95 9.78 -2.89
N GLU A 197 15.29 9.57 -4.17
CA GLU A 197 15.09 10.57 -5.21
C GLU A 197 13.60 10.69 -5.57
N PRO A 198 13.07 11.92 -5.75
CA PRO A 198 11.71 12.12 -6.23
C PRO A 198 11.50 11.45 -7.59
N SER A 199 10.31 10.91 -7.79
CA SER A 199 9.93 10.28 -9.06
C SER A 199 9.52 11.30 -10.13
N GLY A 200 9.15 12.52 -9.71
CA GLY A 200 8.57 13.56 -10.55
C GLY A 200 7.04 13.52 -10.64
N PHE A 201 6.38 12.60 -9.93
CA PHE A 201 4.92 12.47 -9.88
C PHE A 201 4.27 13.06 -8.63
N GLU A 202 5.05 13.61 -7.70
CA GLU A 202 4.58 14.10 -6.40
C GLU A 202 3.53 15.22 -6.51
N ASP A 203 3.62 16.06 -7.55
CA ASP A 203 2.66 17.13 -7.80
C ASP A 203 1.40 16.65 -8.56
N ALA A 204 1.40 15.43 -9.08
CA ALA A 204 0.36 14.91 -9.99
C ALA A 204 -0.42 13.71 -9.43
N VAL A 205 0.13 13.01 -8.44
CA VAL A 205 -0.44 11.81 -7.85
C VAL A 205 -0.59 12.01 -6.35
N GLU A 206 -1.79 11.75 -5.84
CA GLU A 206 -2.09 11.76 -4.42
C GLU A 206 -2.41 10.34 -3.96
N GLU A 207 -1.79 9.90 -2.87
CA GLU A 207 -2.14 8.63 -2.24
C GLU A 207 -3.45 8.79 -1.46
N VAL A 208 -4.45 7.98 -1.82
CA VAL A 208 -5.72 7.94 -1.09
C VAL A 208 -5.51 7.31 0.29
N GLU A 209 -6.01 7.98 1.32
CA GLU A 209 -6.00 7.45 2.68
C GLU A 209 -6.72 6.08 2.73
N SER A 210 -5.99 5.05 3.17
CA SER A 210 -6.37 3.65 3.03
C SER A 210 -6.09 2.85 4.29
N TYR A 211 -7.04 2.00 4.70
CA TYR A 211 -6.91 1.09 5.83
C TYR A 211 -7.14 -0.35 5.39
N TYR A 212 -6.49 -1.30 6.06
CA TYR A 212 -6.38 -2.68 5.59
C TYR A 212 -6.85 -3.67 6.65
N VAL A 213 -7.96 -4.34 6.39
CA VAL A 213 -8.43 -5.48 7.19
C VAL A 213 -7.70 -6.72 6.72
N THR A 214 -6.91 -7.31 7.61
CA THR A 214 -5.97 -8.38 7.26
C THR A 214 -6.69 -9.71 7.06
N ALA A 215 -6.01 -10.65 6.39
CA ALA A 215 -6.41 -12.05 6.28
C ALA A 215 -6.75 -12.70 7.63
N ARG A 216 -6.11 -12.22 8.71
CA ARG A 216 -6.30 -12.75 10.06
C ARG A 216 -7.69 -12.44 10.61
N VAL A 217 -8.22 -11.25 10.31
CA VAL A 217 -9.58 -10.86 10.70
C VAL A 217 -10.60 -11.77 10.02
N PHE A 218 -10.41 -12.08 8.73
CA PHE A 218 -11.29 -13.00 8.02
C PHE A 218 -11.29 -14.40 8.65
N ASN A 219 -10.11 -15.00 8.86
CA ASN A 219 -10.00 -16.33 9.44
C ASN A 219 -10.65 -16.40 10.84
N HIS A 220 -10.39 -15.38 11.67
CA HIS A 220 -11.00 -15.31 13.01
C HIS A 220 -12.51 -15.07 12.93
N PHE A 221 -13.00 -14.32 11.95
CA PHE A 221 -14.43 -14.16 11.70
C PHE A 221 -15.10 -15.48 11.33
N ILE A 222 -14.46 -16.29 10.47
CA ILE A 222 -14.96 -17.63 10.11
C ILE A 222 -15.06 -18.53 11.33
N GLU A 223 -13.97 -18.64 12.11
CA GLU A 223 -13.89 -19.49 13.31
C GLU A 223 -14.89 -19.04 14.39
N HIS A 224 -14.93 -17.73 14.68
CA HIS A 224 -15.82 -17.17 15.70
C HIS A 224 -17.30 -17.43 15.40
N ASN A 225 -17.66 -17.45 14.11
CA ASN A 225 -19.04 -17.61 13.66
C ASN A 225 -19.38 -19.03 13.17
N ARG A 226 -18.44 -19.98 13.25
CA ARG A 226 -18.59 -21.37 12.79
C ARG A 226 -19.04 -21.47 11.33
N LEU A 227 -18.27 -20.84 10.44
CA LEU A 227 -18.55 -20.74 8.99
C LEU A 227 -17.61 -21.61 8.15
N GLU A 228 -16.93 -22.58 8.75
CA GLU A 228 -15.86 -23.39 8.14
C GLU A 228 -16.36 -24.24 6.97
N GLU A 229 -17.65 -24.59 6.96
CA GLU A 229 -18.32 -25.29 5.87
C GLU A 229 -18.20 -24.55 4.52
N GLY A 230 -18.00 -23.23 4.54
CA GLY A 230 -17.77 -22.43 3.33
C GLY A 230 -16.57 -22.86 2.51
N HIS A 231 -15.51 -23.39 3.15
CA HIS A 231 -14.34 -23.90 2.44
C HIS A 231 -14.68 -25.13 1.57
N GLY A 232 -15.73 -25.87 1.91
CA GLY A 232 -16.19 -27.05 1.18
C GLY A 232 -17.05 -26.75 -0.05
N LEU A 233 -17.69 -25.56 -0.11
CA LEU A 233 -18.60 -25.21 -1.22
C LEU A 233 -17.95 -25.28 -2.60
N LYS A 234 -16.64 -25.03 -2.66
CA LYS A 234 -15.87 -25.05 -3.91
C LYS A 234 -15.78 -26.45 -4.55
N TYR A 235 -16.12 -27.51 -3.82
CA TYR A 235 -16.09 -28.90 -4.29
C TYR A 235 -17.46 -29.46 -4.67
N LEU A 236 -18.53 -28.69 -4.49
CA LEU A 236 -19.88 -29.09 -4.86
C LEU A 236 -20.17 -28.79 -6.33
N GLU A 237 -21.13 -29.54 -6.90
CA GLU A 237 -21.70 -29.21 -8.21
C GLU A 237 -22.54 -27.93 -8.14
N VAL A 238 -22.72 -27.25 -9.27
CA VAL A 238 -23.26 -25.88 -9.34
C VAL A 238 -24.64 -25.76 -8.69
N GLU A 239 -25.57 -26.65 -9.00
CA GLU A 239 -26.94 -26.60 -8.47
C GLU A 239 -26.98 -26.84 -6.96
N GLU A 240 -26.09 -27.70 -6.45
CA GLU A 240 -25.99 -27.96 -5.01
C GLU A 240 -25.37 -26.76 -4.30
N ARG A 241 -24.28 -26.22 -4.86
CA ARG A 241 -23.60 -25.03 -4.36
C ARG A 241 -24.52 -23.82 -4.25
N ASP A 242 -25.32 -23.54 -5.27
CA ASP A 242 -26.25 -22.40 -5.26
C ASP A 242 -27.31 -22.53 -4.16
N ARG A 243 -27.77 -23.74 -3.84
CA ARG A 243 -28.70 -23.96 -2.72
C ARG A 243 -28.07 -23.68 -1.36
N PHE A 244 -26.82 -24.09 -1.15
CA PHE A 244 -26.11 -23.85 0.11
C PHE A 244 -25.63 -22.39 0.24
N HIS A 245 -25.35 -21.74 -0.89
CA HIS A 245 -24.87 -20.36 -0.95
C HIS A 245 -25.78 -19.41 -0.16
N ASP A 246 -27.09 -19.43 -0.41
CA ASP A 246 -28.02 -18.46 0.19
C ASP A 246 -28.15 -18.60 1.71
N ASP A 247 -28.04 -19.83 2.23
CA ASP A 247 -28.02 -20.04 3.68
C ASP A 247 -26.72 -19.53 4.30
N LEU A 248 -25.59 -19.90 3.70
CA LEU A 248 -24.27 -19.50 4.19
C LEU A 248 -24.08 -17.99 4.11
N ALA A 249 -24.49 -17.35 3.01
CA ALA A 249 -24.46 -15.91 2.84
C ALA A 249 -25.25 -15.20 3.96
N ARG A 250 -26.46 -15.68 4.31
CA ARG A 250 -27.23 -15.14 5.44
C ARG A 250 -26.52 -15.31 6.77
N ARG A 251 -25.82 -16.42 6.99
CA ARG A 251 -25.01 -16.65 8.21
C ARG A 251 -23.81 -15.70 8.27
N PHE A 252 -23.11 -15.48 7.17
CA PHE A 252 -22.03 -14.47 7.08
C PHE A 252 -22.55 -13.06 7.42
N LEU A 253 -23.69 -12.65 6.84
CA LEU A 253 -24.26 -11.32 7.12
C LEU A 253 -24.71 -11.16 8.59
N ARG A 254 -25.12 -12.25 9.25
CA ARG A 254 -25.46 -12.28 10.69
C ARG A 254 -24.25 -12.45 11.60
N GLY A 255 -23.09 -12.81 11.06
CA GLY A 255 -21.88 -13.05 11.85
C GLY A 255 -21.45 -11.81 12.63
N VAL A 256 -20.83 -12.02 13.77
CA VAL A 256 -20.39 -10.97 14.69
C VAL A 256 -18.86 -10.86 14.62
N PHE A 257 -18.37 -9.62 14.58
CA PHE A 257 -16.94 -9.36 14.71
C PHE A 257 -16.52 -9.34 16.18
N PRO A 258 -15.31 -9.82 16.52
CA PRO A 258 -14.74 -9.68 17.85
C PRO A 258 -14.68 -8.23 18.30
N LYS A 259 -14.75 -8.00 19.61
CA LYS A 259 -14.77 -6.65 20.18
C LYS A 259 -13.55 -5.83 19.77
N GLU A 260 -12.38 -6.46 19.72
CA GLU A 260 -11.10 -5.85 19.38
C GLU A 260 -11.13 -5.29 17.95
N VAL A 261 -11.71 -6.03 17.01
CA VAL A 261 -11.84 -5.60 15.60
C VAL A 261 -12.84 -4.45 15.49
N ARG A 262 -13.95 -4.49 16.24
CA ARG A 262 -14.94 -3.40 16.26
C ARG A 262 -14.31 -2.10 16.77
N VAL A 263 -13.56 -2.14 17.88
CA VAL A 263 -12.84 -0.97 18.42
C VAL A 263 -11.85 -0.40 17.40
N GLN A 264 -11.07 -1.26 16.72
CA GLN A 264 -10.15 -0.80 15.68
C GLN A 264 -10.88 -0.13 14.50
N LEU A 265 -12.04 -0.67 14.09
CA LEU A 265 -12.85 -0.07 13.02
C LEU A 265 -13.51 1.25 13.44
N GLU A 266 -13.91 1.39 14.70
CA GLU A 266 -14.37 2.66 15.28
C GLU A 266 -13.27 3.72 15.23
N GLU A 267 -12.03 3.39 15.62
CA GLU A 267 -10.88 4.30 15.52
C GLU A 267 -10.60 4.70 14.07
N VAL A 268 -10.74 3.76 13.13
CA VAL A 268 -10.61 4.05 11.68
C VAL A 268 -11.69 5.03 11.23
N LEU A 269 -12.95 4.84 11.63
CA LEU A 269 -14.05 5.76 11.29
C LEU A 269 -13.87 7.16 11.91
N GLN A 270 -13.26 7.26 13.09
CA GLN A 270 -12.92 8.54 13.69
C GLN A 270 -11.86 9.28 12.88
N LYS A 271 -10.79 8.59 12.44
CA LYS A 271 -9.75 9.17 11.58
C LYS A 271 -10.30 9.53 10.19
N LEU A 272 -11.15 8.69 9.63
CA LEU A 272 -11.78 8.89 8.32
C LEU A 272 -12.93 9.91 8.35
N GLY A 273 -13.41 10.39 9.50
CA GLY A 273 -14.52 11.33 9.56
C GLY A 273 -15.79 10.81 8.86
N ASP A 274 -16.69 11.72 8.49
CA ASP A 274 -18.06 11.47 8.01
C ASP A 274 -18.22 11.44 6.48
N GLY A 275 -17.11 11.43 5.73
CA GLY A 275 -17.15 11.35 4.26
C GLY A 275 -17.45 9.92 3.77
N PRO A 276 -18.04 9.75 2.57
CA PRO A 276 -18.32 8.43 2.02
C PRO A 276 -17.09 7.54 1.90
N LEU A 277 -17.28 6.24 2.09
CA LEU A 277 -16.22 5.23 2.04
C LEU A 277 -16.50 4.17 0.99
N ILE A 278 -15.45 3.54 0.50
CA ILE A 278 -15.52 2.33 -0.32
C ILE A 278 -14.76 1.20 0.38
N VAL A 279 -15.43 0.05 0.47
CA VAL A 279 -14.95 -1.18 1.07
C VAL A 279 -14.72 -2.18 -0.06
N ARG A 280 -13.46 -2.48 -0.34
CA ARG A 280 -13.04 -3.23 -1.53
C ARG A 280 -12.50 -4.59 -1.13
N SER A 281 -12.84 -5.64 -1.89
CA SER A 281 -12.14 -6.92 -1.80
C SER A 281 -10.63 -6.75 -2.02
N SER A 282 -9.83 -7.54 -1.33
CA SER A 282 -8.42 -7.71 -1.63
C SER A 282 -8.07 -9.16 -1.30
N SER A 283 -8.44 -10.09 -2.18
CA SER A 283 -8.14 -11.51 -1.97
C SER A 283 -6.62 -11.76 -2.06
N LEU A 284 -6.12 -12.78 -1.36
CA LEU A 284 -4.73 -13.22 -1.48
C LEU A 284 -4.39 -13.77 -2.89
N LEU A 285 -5.38 -14.11 -3.71
CA LEU A 285 -5.16 -14.57 -5.09
C LEU A 285 -5.02 -13.41 -6.10
N GLU A 286 -5.39 -12.18 -5.73
CA GLU A 286 -5.42 -11.04 -6.65
C GLU A 286 -4.01 -10.57 -7.11
N ASP A 287 -2.94 -10.95 -6.42
CA ASP A 287 -1.55 -10.61 -6.80
C ASP A 287 -0.88 -11.67 -7.71
N ASN A 288 -1.59 -12.75 -8.06
CA ASN A 288 -1.05 -13.78 -8.93
C ASN A 288 -0.98 -13.30 -10.38
N MET A 289 0.22 -12.89 -10.78
CA MET A 289 0.57 -12.55 -12.16
C MET A 289 0.17 -13.67 -13.12
N GLY A 290 -0.74 -13.36 -14.06
CA GLY A 290 -1.27 -14.30 -15.05
C GLY A 290 -2.76 -14.64 -14.88
N PHE A 291 -3.33 -14.36 -13.71
CA PHE A 291 -4.74 -14.62 -13.41
C PHE A 291 -5.45 -13.32 -13.01
N PRO A 292 -5.90 -12.51 -13.98
CA PRO A 292 -6.56 -11.26 -13.67
C PRO A 292 -7.91 -11.48 -12.96
N PHE A 293 -7.99 -11.20 -11.66
CA PHE A 293 -9.24 -11.22 -10.88
C PHE A 293 -10.07 -9.92 -11.01
N TYR A 294 -9.82 -9.11 -12.06
CA TYR A 294 -10.48 -7.82 -12.26
C TYR A 294 -12.00 -7.94 -12.20
N GLY A 295 -12.61 -7.24 -11.23
CA GLY A 295 -14.06 -7.12 -11.10
C GLY A 295 -14.79 -8.42 -10.75
N LYS A 296 -14.10 -9.41 -10.18
CA LYS A 296 -14.73 -10.69 -9.79
C LYS A 296 -15.31 -10.69 -8.38
N TYR A 297 -14.75 -9.88 -7.50
CA TYR A 297 -15.19 -9.71 -6.12
C TYR A 297 -15.78 -8.32 -5.92
N ASP A 298 -16.60 -8.19 -4.88
CA ASP A 298 -17.39 -6.99 -4.65
C ASP A 298 -16.57 -5.80 -4.13
N SER A 299 -17.07 -4.61 -4.43
CA SER A 299 -16.66 -3.35 -3.80
C SER A 299 -17.92 -2.59 -3.41
N VAL A 300 -18.07 -2.32 -2.12
CA VAL A 300 -19.29 -1.75 -1.54
C VAL A 300 -19.02 -0.31 -1.19
N PHE A 301 -19.83 0.60 -1.74
CA PHE A 301 -19.82 2.01 -1.34
C PHE A 301 -20.77 2.19 -0.15
N ILE A 302 -20.35 2.98 0.83
CA ILE A 302 -21.17 3.36 1.98
C ILE A 302 -21.20 4.87 2.12
N ALA A 303 -22.35 5.41 2.51
CA ALA A 303 -22.52 6.86 2.67
C ALA A 303 -21.80 7.37 3.93
N ASN A 304 -21.60 6.51 4.93
CA ASN A 304 -20.90 6.81 6.18
C ASN A 304 -21.56 7.99 6.93
N GLN A 305 -22.90 7.98 7.00
CA GLN A 305 -23.71 9.04 7.61
C GLN A 305 -24.47 8.55 8.85
N GLY A 306 -24.72 9.45 9.80
CA GLY A 306 -25.50 9.17 11.02
C GLY A 306 -24.65 9.18 12.28
N SER A 307 -25.14 8.50 13.33
CA SER A 307 -24.41 8.38 14.58
C SER A 307 -23.13 7.52 14.41
N PRO A 308 -22.15 7.61 15.31
CA PRO A 308 -20.97 6.73 15.27
C PRO A 308 -21.32 5.24 15.19
N ASP A 309 -22.36 4.82 15.91
CA ASP A 309 -22.83 3.43 15.91
C ASP A 309 -23.46 3.03 14.56
N ASP A 310 -24.29 3.89 13.98
CA ASP A 310 -24.88 3.63 12.65
C ASP A 310 -23.80 3.47 11.58
N ARG A 311 -22.78 4.33 11.63
CA ARG A 311 -21.64 4.31 10.70
C ARG A 311 -20.79 3.06 10.88
N LEU A 312 -20.57 2.62 12.12
CA LEU A 312 -19.89 1.38 12.42
C LEU A 312 -20.65 0.17 11.87
N GLU A 313 -21.96 0.08 12.13
CA GLU A 313 -22.76 -1.03 11.64
C GLU A 313 -22.87 -1.04 10.11
N GLU A 314 -22.93 0.12 9.46
CA GLU A 314 -22.85 0.25 7.99
C GLU A 314 -21.51 -0.29 7.45
N LEU A 315 -20.37 0.08 8.08
CA LEU A 315 -19.05 -0.42 7.71
C LEU A 315 -18.90 -1.94 7.94
N LEU A 316 -19.34 -2.44 9.09
CA LEU A 316 -19.31 -3.87 9.40
C LEU A 316 -20.18 -4.65 8.40
N GLY A 317 -21.35 -4.13 8.04
CA GLY A 317 -22.22 -4.70 7.02
C GLY A 317 -21.53 -4.79 5.65
N ALA A 318 -20.87 -3.72 5.22
CA ALA A 318 -20.12 -3.69 3.96
C ALA A 318 -18.95 -4.69 3.94
N ILE A 319 -18.20 -4.83 5.05
CA ILE A 319 -17.13 -5.83 5.16
C ILE A 319 -17.71 -7.25 5.02
N LYS A 320 -18.84 -7.55 5.67
CA LYS A 320 -19.50 -8.86 5.56
C LYS A 320 -19.97 -9.14 4.13
N GLN A 321 -20.49 -8.13 3.43
CA GLN A 321 -20.86 -8.27 2.01
C GLN A 321 -19.64 -8.63 1.15
N VAL A 322 -18.50 -7.95 1.38
CA VAL A 322 -17.23 -8.30 0.70
C VAL A 322 -16.80 -9.73 1.03
N TYR A 323 -16.96 -10.19 2.28
CA TYR A 323 -16.68 -11.58 2.64
C TYR A 323 -17.59 -12.59 1.95
N VAL A 324 -18.89 -12.30 1.81
CA VAL A 324 -19.83 -13.15 1.08
C VAL A 324 -19.43 -13.32 -0.38
N SER A 325 -18.84 -12.28 -1.00
CA SER A 325 -18.44 -12.34 -2.42
C SER A 325 -17.47 -13.47 -2.77
N ILE A 326 -16.72 -14.02 -1.79
CA ILE A 326 -15.83 -15.17 -2.00
C ILE A 326 -16.60 -16.46 -2.34
N LEU A 327 -17.86 -16.55 -1.92
CA LEU A 327 -18.73 -17.72 -2.08
C LEU A 327 -19.44 -17.71 -3.43
N ALA A 328 -19.36 -16.62 -4.19
CA ALA A 328 -20.09 -16.46 -5.44
C ALA A 328 -19.70 -17.56 -6.45
N SER A 329 -20.72 -18.18 -7.05
CA SER A 329 -20.56 -19.22 -8.05
C SER A 329 -19.63 -18.82 -9.20
N SER A 330 -19.73 -17.57 -9.66
CA SER A 330 -18.85 -17.01 -10.70
C SER A 330 -17.37 -16.91 -10.29
N VAL A 331 -17.09 -16.72 -9.00
CA VAL A 331 -15.72 -16.68 -8.46
C VAL A 331 -15.15 -18.10 -8.37
N ILE A 332 -15.94 -19.04 -7.88
CA ILE A 332 -15.53 -20.45 -7.74
C ILE A 332 -15.28 -21.07 -9.11
N GLU A 333 -16.16 -20.83 -10.09
CA GLU A 333 -15.98 -21.28 -11.47
C GLU A 333 -14.73 -20.68 -12.11
N TYR A 334 -14.51 -19.37 -11.92
CA TYR A 334 -13.30 -18.73 -12.43
C TYR A 334 -12.03 -19.38 -11.84
N ARG A 335 -12.02 -19.70 -10.54
CA ARG A 335 -10.91 -20.40 -9.91
C ARG A 335 -10.73 -21.81 -10.48
N LYS A 336 -11.81 -22.53 -10.74
CA LYS A 336 -11.78 -23.85 -11.41
C LYS A 336 -11.15 -23.75 -12.80
N ASP A 337 -11.59 -22.79 -13.61
CA ASP A 337 -11.07 -22.55 -14.97
C ASP A 337 -9.58 -22.16 -15.00
N LYS A 338 -9.08 -21.59 -13.90
CA LYS A 338 -7.68 -21.19 -13.74
C LYS A 338 -6.82 -22.21 -12.99
N SER A 339 -7.37 -23.37 -12.64
CA SER A 339 -6.69 -24.39 -11.82
C SER A 339 -6.23 -23.85 -10.44
N LEU A 340 -7.03 -22.95 -9.86
CA LEU A 340 -6.83 -22.30 -8.56
C LEU A 340 -7.86 -22.73 -7.50
N LEU A 341 -8.62 -23.79 -7.77
CA LEU A 341 -9.69 -24.26 -6.88
C LEU A 341 -9.15 -24.75 -5.53
N ASP A 342 -8.04 -25.49 -5.57
CA ASP A 342 -7.43 -26.08 -4.38
C ASP A 342 -6.61 -25.10 -3.55
N TYR A 343 -6.25 -23.94 -4.12
CA TYR A 343 -5.63 -22.88 -3.34
C TYR A 343 -6.65 -22.34 -2.33
N ASP A 344 -6.24 -22.14 -1.08
CA ASP A 344 -7.12 -21.56 -0.06
C ASP A 344 -7.13 -20.05 -0.21
N ASP A 345 -8.28 -19.52 -0.65
CA ASP A 345 -8.44 -18.10 -0.89
C ASP A 345 -8.92 -17.43 0.40
N VAL A 346 -8.24 -16.36 0.79
CA VAL A 346 -8.55 -15.60 2.00
C VAL A 346 -8.86 -14.16 1.61
N MET A 347 -10.01 -13.67 2.06
CA MET A 347 -10.45 -12.32 1.76
C MET A 347 -9.86 -11.31 2.74
N CYS A 348 -9.01 -10.42 2.25
CA CYS A 348 -8.67 -9.19 2.97
C CYS A 348 -9.59 -8.06 2.48
N VAL A 349 -9.66 -6.95 3.21
CA VAL A 349 -10.49 -5.81 2.83
C VAL A 349 -9.69 -4.52 2.84
N LEU A 350 -9.87 -3.72 1.80
CA LEU A 350 -9.32 -2.38 1.64
C LEU A 350 -10.42 -1.35 1.87
N ILE A 351 -10.27 -0.50 2.88
CA ILE A 351 -11.20 0.59 3.21
C ILE A 351 -10.56 1.90 2.79
N GLN A 352 -11.27 2.70 1.99
CA GLN A 352 -10.78 3.98 1.49
C GLN A 352 -11.87 5.05 1.51
N ARG A 353 -11.47 6.33 1.55
CA ARG A 353 -12.37 7.43 1.22
C ARG A 353 -12.77 7.35 -0.26
N VAL A 354 -14.03 7.63 -0.56
CA VAL A 354 -14.45 7.84 -1.95
C VAL A 354 -13.92 9.21 -2.40
N VAL A 355 -13.15 9.23 -3.48
CA VAL A 355 -12.70 10.48 -4.10
C VAL A 355 -13.86 11.08 -4.88
N GLY A 356 -14.23 12.31 -4.56
CA GLY A 356 -15.32 13.02 -5.20
C GLY A 356 -15.78 14.25 -4.42
N ASN A 357 -16.81 14.90 -4.93
CA ASN A 357 -17.45 16.06 -4.32
C ASN A 357 -18.93 15.79 -4.06
N ARG A 358 -19.48 16.47 -3.05
CA ARG A 358 -20.92 16.48 -2.78
C ARG A 358 -21.63 17.49 -3.68
N HIS A 359 -22.69 17.05 -4.33
CA HIS A 359 -23.60 17.84 -5.16
C HIS A 359 -25.04 17.59 -4.71
N GLY A 360 -25.52 18.43 -3.78
CA GLY A 360 -26.82 18.22 -3.13
C GLY A 360 -26.85 16.90 -2.35
N ASP A 361 -27.72 15.99 -2.77
CA ASP A 361 -27.85 14.64 -2.19
C ASP A 361 -26.91 13.61 -2.82
N TYR A 362 -26.15 13.97 -3.85
CA TYR A 362 -25.26 13.04 -4.56
C TYR A 362 -23.79 13.28 -4.22
N PHE A 363 -22.98 12.24 -4.25
CA PHE A 363 -21.53 12.30 -4.10
C PHE A 363 -20.84 11.52 -5.22
N PHE A 364 -19.97 12.18 -5.98
CA PHE A 364 -19.22 11.56 -7.08
C PHE A 364 -18.05 12.46 -7.54
N PRO A 365 -17.02 11.89 -8.19
CA PRO A 365 -15.99 12.68 -8.85
C PRO A 365 -16.47 13.18 -10.22
N GLU A 366 -15.99 14.35 -10.65
CA GLU A 366 -16.30 14.87 -11.99
C GLU A 366 -15.79 13.93 -13.08
N VAL A 367 -14.63 13.30 -12.87
CA VAL A 367 -14.04 12.38 -13.85
C VAL A 367 -13.43 11.19 -13.11
N ALA A 368 -13.74 9.99 -13.59
CA ALA A 368 -13.08 8.76 -13.18
C ALA A 368 -12.73 7.91 -14.39
N GLY A 369 -11.85 6.93 -14.23
CA GLY A 369 -11.47 6.08 -15.35
C GLY A 369 -10.55 4.93 -15.00
N VAL A 370 -10.29 4.11 -16.00
CA VAL A 370 -9.25 3.07 -15.97
C VAL A 370 -8.31 3.29 -17.16
N ALA A 371 -7.01 3.15 -16.92
CA ALA A 371 -5.98 3.25 -17.94
C ALA A 371 -5.21 1.95 -18.06
N PHE A 372 -4.81 1.63 -19.28
CA PHE A 372 -3.99 0.48 -19.62
C PHE A 372 -2.70 0.98 -20.27
N SER A 373 -1.55 0.48 -19.81
CA SER A 373 -0.23 0.84 -20.34
C SER A 373 0.02 0.37 -21.78
N ARG A 374 -0.86 -0.48 -22.32
CA ARG A 374 -0.86 -0.86 -23.74
C ARG A 374 -2.25 -0.73 -24.34
N ASN A 375 -2.30 -0.16 -25.55
CA ASN A 375 -3.52 -0.06 -26.33
C ASN A 375 -3.64 -1.22 -27.32
N GLN A 376 -4.48 -2.18 -27.00
CA GLN A 376 -4.84 -3.28 -27.91
C GLN A 376 -5.94 -2.87 -28.91
N TYR A 377 -6.66 -1.77 -28.65
CA TYR A 377 -7.77 -1.27 -29.44
C TYR A 377 -7.33 -0.08 -30.30
N ARG A 378 -6.68 -0.37 -31.43
CA ARG A 378 -6.20 0.66 -32.37
C ARG A 378 -7.20 0.87 -33.50
N TRP A 379 -8.12 1.82 -33.33
CA TRP A 379 -9.08 2.19 -34.38
C TRP A 379 -8.46 3.03 -35.52
N SER A 380 -7.18 3.37 -35.42
CA SER A 380 -6.43 4.06 -36.45
C SER A 380 -4.97 3.59 -36.44
N PRO A 381 -4.32 3.46 -37.62
CA PRO A 381 -2.91 3.07 -37.70
C PRO A 381 -1.96 4.11 -37.08
N ARG A 382 -2.42 5.34 -36.83
CA ARG A 382 -1.63 6.38 -36.16
C ARG A 382 -1.43 6.10 -34.68
N ILE A 383 -2.33 5.33 -34.07
CA ILE A 383 -2.31 5.07 -32.63
C ILE A 383 -1.16 4.13 -32.29
N ARG A 384 -0.25 4.60 -31.43
CA ARG A 384 0.83 3.79 -30.87
C ARG A 384 0.26 2.85 -29.80
N ALA A 385 0.67 1.59 -29.85
CA ALA A 385 0.17 0.57 -28.92
C ALA A 385 0.85 0.69 -27.55
N GLU A 386 2.11 1.06 -27.55
CA GLU A 386 3.02 1.19 -26.41
C GLU A 386 2.70 2.37 -25.48
N ASP A 387 1.92 3.35 -25.94
CA ASP A 387 1.56 4.52 -25.13
C ASP A 387 0.31 4.30 -24.27
N GLY A 388 -0.47 3.24 -24.53
CA GLY A 388 -1.64 2.93 -23.74
C GLY A 388 -2.95 3.61 -24.14
N VAL A 389 -4.01 3.29 -23.40
CA VAL A 389 -5.39 3.76 -23.61
C VAL A 389 -6.09 3.97 -22.27
N ALA A 390 -6.89 5.03 -22.17
CA ALA A 390 -7.76 5.29 -21.04
C ALA A 390 -9.24 5.14 -21.43
N ARG A 391 -10.03 4.62 -20.51
CA ARG A 391 -11.51 4.64 -20.52
C ARG A 391 -11.94 5.62 -19.43
N ILE A 392 -12.58 6.71 -19.82
CA ILE A 392 -12.94 7.80 -18.92
C ILE A 392 -14.46 7.94 -18.88
N VAL A 393 -14.99 8.19 -17.69
CA VAL A 393 -16.40 8.42 -17.42
C VAL A 393 -16.60 9.67 -16.57
N TYR A 394 -17.80 10.26 -16.65
CA TYR A 394 -18.29 11.25 -15.69
C TYR A 394 -18.96 10.51 -14.53
N GLY A 395 -18.71 10.90 -13.28
CA GLY A 395 -19.19 10.20 -12.09
C GLY A 395 -18.25 9.10 -11.59
N LEU A 396 -18.76 8.19 -10.77
CA LEU A 396 -18.01 7.08 -10.19
C LEU A 396 -17.39 6.19 -11.27
N GLY A 397 -16.20 5.65 -10.98
CA GLY A 397 -15.40 4.86 -11.94
C GLY A 397 -15.95 3.45 -12.26
N THR A 398 -17.07 3.05 -11.67
CA THR A 398 -17.73 1.75 -11.88
C THR A 398 -17.99 1.47 -13.36
N ARG A 399 -18.54 2.45 -14.11
CA ARG A 399 -18.78 2.34 -15.56
C ARG A 399 -17.52 2.29 -16.42
N ALA A 400 -16.38 2.73 -15.90
CA ALA A 400 -15.11 2.59 -16.61
C ALA A 400 -14.59 1.15 -16.55
N VAL A 401 -14.87 0.46 -15.44
CA VAL A 401 -14.47 -0.93 -15.20
C VAL A 401 -15.47 -1.87 -15.86
N ASP A 402 -16.74 -1.76 -15.47
CA ASP A 402 -17.82 -2.62 -15.94
C ASP A 402 -18.22 -2.27 -17.38
N ARG A 403 -18.64 -3.29 -18.13
CA ARG A 403 -19.23 -3.09 -19.46
C ARG A 403 -20.75 -3.09 -19.30
N SER A 404 -21.32 -1.96 -18.91
CA SER A 404 -22.76 -1.75 -19.02
C SER A 404 -23.09 -1.65 -20.52
N GLY A 405 -23.82 -2.62 -21.07
CA GLY A 405 -24.10 -2.72 -22.51
C GLY A 405 -24.87 -1.53 -23.10
N ASP A 406 -25.45 -0.70 -22.24
CA ASP A 406 -26.35 0.39 -22.60
C ASP A 406 -25.68 1.78 -22.57
N ASP A 407 -24.37 1.86 -22.36
CA ASP A 407 -23.67 3.15 -22.21
C ASP A 407 -22.23 3.15 -22.74
N TYR A 408 -21.68 4.35 -23.01
CA TYR A 408 -20.40 4.51 -23.71
C TYR A 408 -19.40 5.33 -22.92
N PRO A 409 -18.36 4.71 -22.30
CA PRO A 409 -17.23 5.45 -21.75
C PRO A 409 -16.41 6.09 -22.86
N ARG A 410 -15.78 7.22 -22.57
CA ARG A 410 -14.89 7.90 -23.51
C ARG A 410 -13.56 7.15 -23.61
N LEU A 411 -13.28 6.55 -24.75
CA LEU A 411 -11.96 6.00 -25.07
C LEU A 411 -10.99 7.12 -25.45
N VAL A 412 -9.80 7.11 -24.85
CA VAL A 412 -8.73 8.07 -25.12
C VAL A 412 -7.44 7.29 -25.39
N ALA A 413 -6.99 7.29 -26.63
CA ALA A 413 -5.65 6.79 -26.96
C ALA A 413 -4.62 7.78 -26.43
N LEU A 414 -3.76 7.37 -25.49
CA LEU A 414 -2.81 8.29 -24.86
C LEU A 414 -1.77 8.84 -25.85
N SER A 415 -1.49 8.09 -26.92
CA SER A 415 -0.66 8.57 -28.04
C SER A 415 -1.28 9.72 -28.83
N HIS A 416 -2.62 9.74 -28.94
CA HIS A 416 -3.38 10.70 -29.76
C HIS A 416 -4.71 11.03 -29.07
N PRO A 417 -4.71 11.83 -27.98
CA PRO A 417 -5.90 12.01 -27.14
C PRO A 417 -7.11 12.64 -27.85
N ASP A 418 -6.86 13.47 -28.87
CA ASP A 418 -7.90 14.13 -29.65
C ASP A 418 -8.50 13.24 -30.76
N LEU A 419 -7.85 12.13 -31.08
CA LEU A 419 -8.31 11.22 -32.11
C LEU A 419 -9.44 10.33 -31.58
N ARG A 420 -10.65 10.55 -32.07
CA ARG A 420 -11.83 9.77 -31.69
C ARG A 420 -12.14 8.64 -32.68
N PRO A 421 -12.74 7.53 -32.23
CA PRO A 421 -13.29 6.53 -33.13
C PRO A 421 -14.54 7.05 -33.88
N GLU A 422 -15.31 7.97 -33.28
CA GLU A 422 -16.49 8.56 -33.92
C GLU A 422 -16.12 9.69 -34.89
N GLY A 423 -16.46 9.52 -36.18
CA GLY A 423 -16.15 10.51 -37.22
C GLY A 423 -17.18 11.64 -37.31
N THR A 424 -18.47 11.30 -37.19
CA THR A 424 -19.58 12.25 -37.40
C THR A 424 -20.14 12.79 -36.08
N ARG A 425 -20.87 13.92 -36.15
CA ARG A 425 -21.58 14.47 -34.98
C ARG A 425 -22.67 13.51 -34.46
N ALA A 426 -23.38 12.84 -35.37
CA ALA A 426 -24.43 11.90 -35.01
C ALA A 426 -23.86 10.70 -34.22
N GLU A 427 -22.73 10.15 -34.66
CA GLU A 427 -22.02 9.09 -33.93
C GLU A 427 -21.55 9.56 -32.56
N LYS A 428 -20.98 10.77 -32.46
CA LYS A 428 -20.55 11.33 -31.16
C LYS A 428 -21.69 11.48 -30.15
N ILE A 429 -22.91 11.78 -30.60
CA ILE A 429 -24.10 11.86 -29.73
C ILE A 429 -24.65 10.47 -29.43
N LYS A 430 -24.59 9.55 -30.40
CA LYS A 430 -25.06 8.18 -30.22
C LYS A 430 -24.18 7.42 -29.21
N TYR A 431 -22.86 7.57 -29.33
CA TYR A 431 -21.84 6.88 -28.53
C TYR A 431 -21.28 7.77 -27.40
N SER A 432 -22.12 8.62 -26.80
CA SER A 432 -21.77 9.37 -25.60
C SER A 432 -22.33 8.70 -24.35
N GLN A 433 -21.64 8.91 -23.22
CA GLN A 433 -22.16 8.53 -21.91
C GLN A 433 -23.51 9.20 -21.65
N ARG A 434 -24.50 8.43 -21.19
CA ARG A 434 -25.86 8.91 -20.86
C ARG A 434 -26.20 8.77 -19.39
N TYR A 435 -25.62 7.80 -18.69
CA TYR A 435 -25.87 7.56 -17.29
C TYR A 435 -24.62 7.83 -16.47
N VAL A 436 -24.82 8.35 -15.27
CA VAL A 436 -23.77 8.71 -14.33
C VAL A 436 -24.00 7.88 -13.06
N ASP A 437 -23.00 7.11 -12.67
CA ASP A 437 -23.03 6.42 -11.39
C ASP A 437 -22.65 7.40 -10.29
N VAL A 438 -23.53 7.55 -9.31
CA VAL A 438 -23.40 8.49 -8.20
C VAL A 438 -23.71 7.76 -6.90
N LEU A 439 -23.10 8.17 -5.79
CA LEU A 439 -23.52 7.73 -4.47
C LEU A 439 -24.59 8.69 -3.96
N ASN A 440 -25.82 8.23 -3.83
CA ASN A 440 -26.90 9.00 -3.24
C ASN A 440 -26.81 8.90 -1.70
N LEU A 441 -26.60 10.04 -1.05
CA LEU A 441 -26.38 10.14 0.39
C LEU A 441 -27.68 9.97 1.20
N GLN A 442 -28.85 10.17 0.57
CA GLN A 442 -30.16 9.97 1.21
C GLN A 442 -30.54 8.50 1.20
N THR A 443 -30.47 7.85 0.04
CA THR A 443 -30.78 6.42 -0.09
C THR A 443 -29.63 5.52 0.35
N ARG A 444 -28.42 6.10 0.51
CA ARG A 444 -27.16 5.44 0.89
C ARG A 444 -26.73 4.35 -0.09
N GLN A 445 -27.04 4.53 -1.38
CA GLN A 445 -26.77 3.54 -2.42
C GLN A 445 -26.14 4.18 -3.64
N VAL A 446 -25.41 3.35 -4.40
CA VAL A 446 -24.97 3.74 -5.74
C VAL A 446 -26.15 3.66 -6.68
N GLU A 447 -26.42 4.76 -7.36
CA GLU A 447 -27.52 4.89 -8.32
C GLU A 447 -26.96 5.28 -9.69
N SER A 448 -27.53 4.71 -10.75
CA SER A 448 -27.26 5.14 -12.12
C SER A 448 -28.34 6.14 -12.55
N VAL A 449 -27.98 7.42 -12.61
CA VAL A 449 -28.92 8.50 -12.95
C VAL A 449 -28.64 9.00 -14.37
N HIS A 450 -29.68 9.29 -15.14
CA HIS A 450 -29.50 9.88 -16.47
C HIS A 450 -28.88 11.29 -16.34
N PHE A 451 -27.88 11.60 -17.17
CA PHE A 451 -27.08 12.81 -17.06
C PHE A 451 -27.92 14.11 -17.03
N ILE A 452 -28.99 14.18 -17.84
CA ILE A 452 -29.86 15.35 -17.90
C ILE A 452 -30.59 15.56 -16.56
N ASP A 453 -31.08 14.49 -15.94
CA ASP A 453 -31.85 14.56 -14.71
C ASP A 453 -30.93 14.89 -13.53
N LEU A 454 -29.74 14.28 -13.50
CA LEU A 454 -28.70 14.60 -12.52
C LEU A 454 -28.32 16.09 -12.60
N PHE A 455 -28.04 16.59 -13.80
CA PHE A 455 -27.64 17.98 -13.99
C PHE A 455 -28.77 18.97 -13.64
N ALA A 456 -30.02 18.62 -13.92
CA ALA A 456 -31.19 19.40 -13.50
C ALA A 456 -31.30 19.43 -11.97
N ALA A 457 -31.17 18.29 -11.29
CA ALA A 457 -31.25 18.18 -9.83
C ALA A 457 -30.16 18.99 -9.12
N ILE A 458 -28.93 18.94 -9.63
CA ILE A 458 -27.80 19.70 -9.06
C ILE A 458 -28.02 21.21 -9.23
N ARG A 459 -28.61 21.64 -10.35
CA ARG A 459 -28.89 23.07 -10.60
C ARG A 459 -30.01 23.66 -9.77
N THR A 460 -31.01 22.86 -9.40
CA THR A 460 -32.17 23.33 -8.65
C THR A 460 -31.95 23.27 -7.13
N GLY A 461 -31.02 22.41 -6.66
CA GLY A 461 -30.79 22.15 -5.24
C GLY A 461 -29.96 23.19 -4.49
N ASP A 462 -29.36 24.18 -5.14
CA ASP A 462 -28.43 25.10 -4.47
C ASP A 462 -28.41 26.53 -5.08
N PRO A 463 -29.03 27.53 -4.43
CA PRO A 463 -28.88 28.94 -4.82
C PRO A 463 -27.48 29.51 -4.50
N GLY A 464 -26.67 28.83 -3.68
CA GLY A 464 -25.38 29.27 -3.17
C GLY A 464 -24.16 28.71 -3.90
N SER A 465 -24.26 27.57 -4.59
CA SER A 465 -23.23 27.06 -5.51
C SER A 465 -23.43 27.50 -6.95
N GLN A 466 -23.65 28.81 -7.14
CA GLN A 466 -23.46 29.44 -8.45
C GLN A 466 -21.97 29.48 -8.87
N THR A 467 -21.27 28.35 -8.77
CA THR A 467 -20.29 28.00 -9.79
C THR A 467 -21.11 27.45 -10.95
N LEU A 468 -21.67 28.38 -11.75
CA LEU A 468 -21.95 28.06 -13.14
C LEU A 468 -20.73 27.33 -13.68
N TYR A 469 -20.92 26.13 -14.25
CA TYR A 469 -19.90 25.53 -15.10
C TYR A 469 -19.69 26.48 -16.28
N THR A 470 -18.83 27.45 -16.08
CA THR A 470 -18.10 28.15 -17.12
C THR A 470 -16.93 27.23 -17.43
N PRO A 471 -16.71 26.81 -18.69
CA PRO A 471 -15.41 26.33 -19.08
C PRO A 471 -14.47 27.54 -19.00
N GLU A 472 -13.98 27.84 -17.80
CA GLU A 472 -12.97 28.85 -17.62
C GLU A 472 -11.75 28.40 -18.42
N ARG A 473 -11.30 29.32 -19.28
CA ARG A 473 -10.06 29.20 -20.04
C ARG A 473 -8.93 28.90 -19.08
N GLY A 474 -8.50 27.64 -19.03
CA GLY A 474 -7.26 27.22 -18.40
C GLY A 474 -7.21 27.55 -16.92
N LEU A 475 -7.31 26.51 -16.09
CA LEU A 475 -6.52 26.46 -14.86
C LEU A 475 -5.19 27.15 -15.12
N GLY A 476 -4.91 28.18 -14.32
CA GLY A 476 -3.66 28.91 -14.30
C GLY A 476 -2.53 27.96 -13.92
N CYS A 477 -2.16 27.08 -14.85
CA CYS A 477 -0.83 26.56 -14.97
C CYS A 477 0.03 27.80 -15.16
N ARG A 478 0.65 28.26 -14.07
CA ARG A 478 1.77 29.20 -14.15
C ARG A 478 2.65 28.61 -15.24
N ARG A 479 2.70 29.26 -16.40
CA ARG A 479 3.68 28.97 -17.46
C ARG A 479 5.07 29.25 -16.87
N ARG A 480 5.58 28.36 -16.03
CA ARG A 480 7.01 28.20 -15.86
C ARG A 480 7.46 27.62 -17.19
N ARG A 481 8.24 28.42 -17.92
CA ARG A 481 8.95 27.97 -19.12
C ARG A 481 9.51 26.59 -18.81
N VAL A 482 9.02 25.57 -19.50
CA VAL A 482 9.78 24.34 -19.70
C VAL A 482 11.02 24.80 -20.44
N VAL A 483 12.10 25.03 -19.68
CA VAL A 483 13.43 25.06 -20.27
C VAL A 483 13.59 23.67 -20.86
N ARG A 484 13.62 23.61 -22.18
CA ARG A 484 13.99 22.39 -22.90
C ARG A 484 15.39 22.01 -22.42
N SER A 485 15.48 21.08 -21.48
CA SER A 485 16.73 20.37 -21.22
C SER A 485 16.96 19.39 -22.37
N PRO A 486 18.20 19.23 -22.85
CA PRO A 486 18.47 18.50 -24.08
C PRO A 486 18.20 17.02 -23.88
N VAL A 487 17.76 16.39 -24.96
CA VAL A 487 17.76 14.95 -25.18
C VAL A 487 19.11 14.38 -24.72
N LEU A 488 19.11 13.56 -23.67
CA LEU A 488 20.25 12.72 -23.33
C LEU A 488 20.34 11.60 -24.36
N SER A 489 21.01 11.90 -25.47
CA SER A 489 21.62 10.88 -26.31
C SER A 489 22.84 10.34 -25.56
N GLY A 490 22.69 9.16 -24.96
CA GLY A 490 23.78 8.41 -24.31
C GLY A 490 23.85 7.00 -24.86
N HIS A 491 24.50 6.85 -26.02
CA HIS A 491 25.00 5.56 -26.50
C HIS A 491 26.34 5.24 -25.80
N SER A 492 26.35 4.19 -24.99
CA SER A 492 27.48 3.27 -24.73
C SER A 492 26.96 2.26 -23.70
N GLY A 493 26.77 0.97 -23.98
CA GLY A 493 27.64 0.05 -24.69
C GLY A 493 27.80 -1.17 -23.78
N ILE A 494 26.83 -2.09 -23.81
CA ILE A 494 27.00 -3.42 -23.21
C ILE A 494 26.80 -4.42 -24.34
N ARG A 495 27.92 -5.02 -24.74
CA ARG A 495 28.03 -6.06 -25.75
C ARG A 495 27.21 -7.28 -25.35
N GLU A 496 26.31 -7.69 -26.23
CA GLU A 496 25.88 -9.07 -26.33
C GLU A 496 27.11 -9.97 -26.58
N ARG A 497 27.26 -11.00 -25.75
CA ARG A 497 27.81 -12.29 -26.18
C ARG A 497 26.78 -13.34 -25.83
N GLY A 498 26.18 -13.92 -26.85
CA GLY A 498 25.38 -15.11 -26.72
C GLY A 498 26.22 -16.30 -26.25
N HIS A 499 25.54 -17.26 -25.65
CA HIS A 499 25.90 -18.66 -25.80
C HIS A 499 24.63 -19.47 -26.00
N HIS A 500 24.66 -20.24 -27.08
CA HIS A 500 23.80 -21.37 -27.40
C HIS A 500 23.67 -22.32 -26.22
N LEU A 501 22.44 -22.67 -25.84
CA LEU A 501 21.78 -23.97 -26.06
C LEU A 501 20.38 -23.95 -25.46
#